data_AF-A0A6G1R5U1-F1
#
_entry.id   AF-A0A6G1R5U1-F1
#
_cell.length_a   1.000
_cell.length_b   1.000
_cell.length_c   1.000
_cell.angle_alpha   90.00
_cell.angle_beta   90.00
_cell.angle_gamma   90.00
#
_symmetry.space_group_name_H-M   'P 1'
#
loop_
_entity.id
_entity.type
_entity.pdbx_description
1 polymer ?
#
loop_
_entity_poly.entity_id
_entity_poly.type
_entity_poly.pdbx_seq_one_letter_code
_entity_poly.pdbx_strand_id
1 'polypeptide(L)'
;KLSELNQGFAAISQRIKSGKPVIPLKELEQFDFDIQKMLEPLEVEIQQGVNLKEEDFNKDMSEDDESTVKELLQRGDTLQKRITDERKREEIKIKQQLLQTKHNALKDLRSQRRKKALEISHQWYQYKRQADDLMTWLDDIEKKLASLPDRKDEQKLKEIDGEL
;
A
#
# COMPACT_ATOMS: atom_id res chain seq x y z
N LYS A 1 -2.24 38.57 -53.04
CA LYS A 1 -3.30 37.56 -52.77
C LYS A 1 -2.74 36.16 -52.52
N LEU A 2 -2.17 35.46 -53.51
CA LEU A 2 -1.70 34.06 -53.30
C LEU A 2 -0.41 33.96 -52.45
N SER A 3 0.55 34.89 -52.62
CA SER A 3 1.79 34.87 -51.83
C SER A 3 1.57 35.25 -50.36
N GLU A 4 0.68 36.19 -50.08
CA GLU A 4 0.30 36.58 -48.71
C GLU A 4 -0.38 35.43 -47.97
N LEU A 5 -1.26 34.68 -48.66
CA LEU A 5 -1.88 33.48 -48.10
C LEU A 5 -0.82 32.42 -47.78
N ASN A 6 0.13 32.20 -48.69
CA ASN A 6 1.20 31.23 -48.50
C ASN A 6 2.14 31.64 -47.34
N GLN A 7 2.40 32.93 -47.19
CA GLN A 7 3.18 33.48 -46.07
C GLN A 7 2.43 33.33 -44.74
N GLY A 8 1.11 33.53 -44.73
CA GLY A 8 0.24 33.25 -43.58
C GLY A 8 0.25 31.78 -43.18
N PHE A 9 0.13 30.86 -44.15
CA PHE A 9 0.24 29.43 -43.90
C PHE A 9 1.62 29.02 -43.36
N ALA A 10 2.70 29.58 -43.91
CA ALA A 10 4.04 29.33 -43.41
C ALA A 10 4.23 29.81 -41.97
N ALA A 11 3.73 31.01 -41.63
CA ALA A 11 3.79 31.56 -40.28
C ALA A 11 2.98 30.74 -39.26
N ILE A 12 1.77 30.28 -39.64
CA ILE A 12 0.94 29.42 -38.81
C ILE A 12 1.58 28.03 -38.66
N SER A 13 2.09 27.44 -39.74
CA SER A 13 2.78 26.15 -39.69
C SER A 13 4.04 26.22 -38.83
N GLN A 14 4.80 27.31 -38.89
CA GLN A 14 5.92 27.56 -37.99
C GLN A 14 5.46 27.74 -36.55
N ARG A 15 4.36 28.46 -36.29
CA ARG A 15 3.77 28.57 -34.94
C ARG A 15 3.26 27.23 -34.39
N ILE A 16 2.75 26.34 -35.24
CA ILE A 16 2.32 24.99 -34.83
C ILE A 16 3.55 24.12 -34.57
N LYS A 17 4.58 24.18 -35.42
CA LYS A 17 5.85 23.44 -35.25
C LYS A 17 6.67 23.95 -34.06
N SER A 18 6.59 25.23 -33.74
CA SER A 18 7.26 25.88 -32.58
C SER A 18 6.36 25.99 -31.35
N GLY A 19 5.09 25.62 -31.48
CA GLY A 19 4.14 25.53 -30.38
C GLY A 19 4.63 24.48 -29.40
N LYS A 20 5.19 24.94 -28.28
CA LYS A 20 5.69 24.09 -27.19
C LYS A 20 4.65 23.02 -26.85
N PRO A 21 5.06 21.77 -26.59
CA PRO A 21 4.14 20.72 -26.19
C PRO A 21 3.36 21.19 -24.96
N VAL A 22 2.07 21.42 -25.14
CA VAL A 22 1.15 21.67 -24.04
C VAL A 22 1.00 20.33 -23.34
N ILE A 23 1.61 20.20 -22.16
CA ILE A 23 1.35 19.03 -21.33
C ILE A 23 -0.14 19.05 -21.00
N PRO A 24 -0.85 17.93 -21.22
CA PRO A 24 -2.24 17.85 -20.82
C PRO A 24 -2.33 18.14 -19.33
N LEU A 25 -3.09 19.17 -18.93
CA LEU A 25 -3.34 19.51 -17.53
C LEU A 25 -3.72 18.25 -16.71
N LYS A 26 -4.48 17.35 -17.35
CA LYS A 26 -4.88 16.04 -16.84
C LYS A 26 -3.71 15.12 -16.44
N GLU A 27 -2.58 15.16 -17.15
CA GLU A 27 -1.40 14.33 -16.83
C GLU A 27 -0.74 14.79 -15.52
N LEU A 28 -0.71 16.12 -15.32
CA LEU A 28 -0.18 16.75 -14.12
C LEU A 28 -1.09 16.52 -12.91
N GLU A 29 -2.41 16.71 -13.09
CA GLU A 29 -3.42 16.43 -12.05
C GLU A 29 -3.37 14.96 -11.62
N GLN A 30 -3.24 14.03 -12.58
CA GLN A 30 -3.11 12.62 -12.27
C GLN A 30 -1.82 12.32 -11.50
N PHE A 31 -0.71 12.96 -11.86
CA PHE A 31 0.57 12.77 -11.16
C PHE A 31 0.48 13.25 -9.71
N ASP A 32 -0.14 14.41 -9.50
CA ASP A 32 -0.38 14.97 -8.18
C ASP A 32 -1.27 14.06 -7.33
N PHE A 33 -2.34 13.53 -7.92
CA PHE A 33 -3.21 12.57 -7.26
C PHE A 33 -2.45 11.29 -6.87
N ASP A 34 -1.67 10.71 -7.79
CA ASP A 34 -0.95 9.46 -7.55
C ASP A 34 0.14 9.63 -6.47
N ILE A 35 0.87 10.75 -6.47
CA ILE A 35 1.83 11.06 -5.39
C ILE A 35 1.11 11.19 -4.05
N GLN A 36 0.01 11.95 -4.00
CA GLN A 36 -0.72 12.15 -2.74
C GLN A 36 -1.24 10.83 -2.19
N LYS A 37 -1.79 9.98 -3.06
CA LYS A 37 -2.26 8.64 -2.73
C LYS A 37 -1.15 7.75 -2.18
N MET A 38 0.09 7.88 -2.69
CA MET A 38 1.24 7.14 -2.16
C MET A 38 1.79 7.72 -0.87
N LEU A 39 1.73 9.04 -0.68
CA LEU A 39 2.24 9.68 0.54
C LEU A 39 1.42 9.33 1.77
N GLU A 40 0.10 9.22 1.63
CA GLU A 40 -0.81 8.98 2.75
C GLU A 40 -0.52 7.67 3.54
N PRO A 41 -0.42 6.48 2.92
CA PRO A 41 -0.07 5.26 3.64
C PRO A 41 1.36 5.31 4.22
N LEU A 42 2.31 5.94 3.52
CA LEU A 42 3.69 6.10 4.03
C LEU A 42 3.71 6.97 5.29
N GLU A 43 2.95 8.06 5.32
CA GLU A 43 2.84 8.96 6.48
C GLU A 43 2.25 8.22 7.69
N VAL A 44 1.16 7.47 7.48
CA VAL A 44 0.50 6.67 8.52
C VAL A 44 1.46 5.64 9.10
N GLU A 45 2.22 4.94 8.27
CA GLU A 45 3.17 3.93 8.74
C GLU A 45 4.38 4.55 9.45
N ILE A 46 4.88 5.70 8.99
CA ILE A 46 5.93 6.44 9.69
C ILE A 46 5.46 6.87 11.08
N GLN A 47 4.21 7.30 11.23
CA GLN A 47 3.64 7.69 12.54
C GLN A 47 3.56 6.50 13.51
N GLN A 48 3.40 5.28 13.02
CA GLN A 48 3.46 4.07 13.85
C GLN A 48 4.88 3.78 14.35
N GLY A 49 5.91 4.37 13.72
CA GLY A 49 7.29 4.31 14.16
C GLY A 49 7.85 2.89 14.16
N VAL A 50 8.46 2.51 15.29
CA VAL A 50 9.14 1.21 15.47
C VAL A 50 8.30 0.20 16.25
N ASN A 51 6.97 0.34 16.21
CA ASN A 51 6.05 -0.61 16.82
C ASN A 51 5.98 -1.89 15.99
N LEU A 52 6.24 -3.03 16.64
CA LEU A 52 6.25 -4.33 15.98
C LEU A 52 4.87 -4.68 15.41
N LYS A 53 4.87 -5.19 14.19
CA LYS A 53 3.72 -5.83 13.55
C LYS A 53 4.01 -7.31 13.37
N GLU A 54 2.95 -8.11 13.25
CA GLU A 54 3.08 -9.53 12.91
C GLU A 54 3.85 -9.76 11.60
N GLU A 55 3.64 -8.87 10.62
CA GLU A 55 4.34 -8.86 9.33
C GLU A 55 5.87 -8.80 9.48
N ASP A 56 6.37 -8.14 10.53
CA ASP A 56 7.81 -7.96 10.77
C ASP A 56 8.51 -9.29 11.14
N PHE A 57 7.74 -10.32 11.53
CA PHE A 57 8.23 -11.67 11.81
C PHE A 57 8.30 -12.56 10.55
N ASN A 58 7.73 -12.11 9.43
CA ASN A 58 7.73 -12.83 8.17
C ASN A 58 9.00 -12.50 7.36
N LYS A 59 9.73 -13.54 6.94
CA LYS A 59 11.03 -13.40 6.27
C LYS A 59 10.91 -12.98 4.79
N ASP A 60 9.75 -13.20 4.19
CA ASP A 60 9.51 -13.05 2.74
C ASP A 60 8.75 -11.76 2.36
N MET A 61 8.61 -10.81 3.28
CA MET A 61 7.94 -9.54 2.96
C MET A 61 8.80 -8.69 2.03
N SER A 62 8.53 -8.76 0.73
CA SER A 62 9.05 -7.81 -0.25
C SER A 62 8.44 -6.42 -0.02
N GLU A 63 9.26 -5.39 -0.18
CA GLU A 63 8.82 -3.99 -0.16
C GLU A 63 8.03 -3.70 -1.45
N ASP A 64 6.75 -4.10 -1.48
CA ASP A 64 5.85 -4.04 -2.66
C ASP A 64 5.76 -2.61 -3.25
N ASP A 65 5.95 -1.60 -2.40
CA ASP A 65 5.89 -0.18 -2.74
C ASP A 65 7.09 0.32 -3.57
N GLU A 66 8.22 -0.40 -3.59
CA GLU A 66 9.48 0.11 -4.17
C GLU A 66 9.37 0.29 -5.70
N SER A 67 8.63 -0.58 -6.37
CA SER A 67 8.36 -0.50 -7.81
C SER A 67 7.50 0.73 -8.15
N THR A 68 6.40 0.90 -7.43
CA THR A 68 5.43 2.00 -7.62
C THR A 68 6.07 3.36 -7.34
N VAL A 69 6.86 3.48 -6.27
CA VAL A 69 7.58 4.72 -5.94
C VAL A 69 8.57 5.08 -7.06
N LYS A 70 9.33 4.10 -7.56
CA LYS A 70 10.29 4.32 -8.65
C LYS A 70 9.60 4.81 -9.93
N GLU A 71 8.47 4.22 -10.29
CA GLU A 71 7.67 4.63 -11.45
C GLU A 71 7.17 6.07 -11.33
N LEU A 72 6.65 6.46 -10.15
CA LEU A 72 6.19 7.83 -9.90
C LEU A 72 7.34 8.84 -9.97
N LEU A 73 8.50 8.50 -9.41
CA LEU A 73 9.68 9.35 -9.52
C LEU A 73 10.11 9.53 -10.98
N GLN A 74 10.16 8.45 -11.76
CA GLN A 74 10.51 8.53 -13.19
C GLN A 74 9.49 9.34 -14.02
N ARG A 75 8.20 9.22 -13.68
CA ARG A 75 7.14 10.02 -14.31
C ARG A 75 7.31 11.50 -13.98
N GLY A 76 7.63 11.84 -12.73
CA GLY A 76 7.94 13.22 -12.33
C GLY A 76 9.13 13.81 -13.10
N ASP A 77 10.20 13.04 -13.30
CA ASP A 77 11.36 13.47 -14.10
C ASP A 77 11.01 13.73 -15.57
N THR A 78 10.10 12.92 -16.11
CA THR A 78 9.60 13.08 -17.48
C THR A 78 8.74 14.34 -17.60
N LEU A 79 7.89 14.61 -16.62
CA LEU A 79 7.09 15.84 -16.57
C LEU A 79 7.97 17.08 -16.45
N GLN A 80 8.96 17.08 -15.55
CA GLN A 80 9.88 18.20 -15.38
C GLN A 80 10.64 18.58 -16.67
N LYS A 81 10.95 17.62 -17.54
CA LYS A 81 11.61 17.86 -18.84
C LYS A 81 10.68 18.49 -19.89
N ARG A 82 9.39 18.21 -19.79
CA ARG A 82 8.37 18.66 -20.75
C ARG A 82 7.76 20.01 -20.35
N ILE A 83 7.69 20.30 -19.05
CA ILE A 83 7.13 21.55 -18.52
C ILE A 83 8.12 22.67 -18.77
N THR A 84 7.63 23.82 -19.26
CA THR A 84 8.45 25.03 -19.38
C THR A 84 8.18 26.07 -18.28
N ASP A 85 7.11 25.88 -17.51
CA ASP A 85 6.77 26.69 -16.34
C ASP A 85 7.65 26.28 -15.15
N GLU A 86 8.55 27.18 -14.75
CA GLU A 86 9.52 26.90 -13.69
C GLU A 86 8.85 26.63 -12.33
N ARG A 87 7.75 27.32 -12.03
CA ARG A 87 7.02 27.13 -10.78
C ARG A 87 6.46 25.71 -10.70
N LYS A 88 5.84 25.25 -11.78
CA LYS A 88 5.28 23.88 -11.85
C LYS A 88 6.38 22.81 -11.79
N ARG A 89 7.54 23.05 -12.40
CA ARG A 89 8.70 22.14 -12.30
C ARG A 89 9.18 22.01 -10.86
N GLU A 90 9.31 23.13 -10.14
CA GLU A 90 9.74 23.09 -8.75
C GLU A 90 8.70 22.42 -7.84
N GLU A 91 7.39 22.66 -8.06
CA GLU A 91 6.32 21.98 -7.33
C GLU A 91 6.40 20.44 -7.49
N ILE A 92 6.66 19.95 -8.70
CA ILE A 92 6.87 18.50 -8.95
C ILE A 92 8.10 17.98 -8.23
N LYS A 93 9.21 18.72 -8.29
CA LYS A 93 10.46 18.35 -7.64
C LYS A 93 10.33 18.26 -6.13
N ILE A 94 9.65 19.21 -5.50
CA ILE A 94 9.33 19.18 -4.06
C ILE A 94 8.52 17.93 -3.71
N LYS A 95 7.49 17.61 -4.50
CA LYS A 95 6.66 16.42 -4.30
C LYS A 95 7.45 15.12 -4.43
N GLN A 96 8.32 15.01 -5.44
CA GLN A 96 9.21 13.85 -5.60
C GLN A 96 10.20 13.73 -4.43
N GLN A 97 10.79 14.84 -3.98
CA GLN A 97 11.71 14.83 -2.85
C GLN A 97 11.00 14.42 -1.56
N LEU A 98 9.77 14.88 -1.34
CA LEU A 98 8.94 14.46 -0.22
C LEU A 98 8.67 12.96 -0.26
N LEU A 99 8.22 12.43 -1.40
CA LEU A 99 7.97 11.00 -1.59
C LEU A 99 9.23 10.17 -1.32
N GLN A 100 10.37 10.55 -1.90
CA GLN A 100 11.64 9.86 -1.70
C GLN A 100 12.06 9.86 -0.23
N THR A 101 11.93 11.02 0.44
CA THR A 101 12.33 11.17 1.84
C THR A 101 11.47 10.29 2.74
N LYS A 102 10.14 10.31 2.55
CA LYS A 102 9.19 9.49 3.32
C LYS A 102 9.43 8.01 3.09
N HIS A 103 9.61 7.61 1.83
CA HIS A 103 9.91 6.21 1.49
C HIS A 103 11.21 5.72 2.15
N ASN A 104 12.28 6.51 2.10
CA ASN A 104 13.56 6.14 2.73
C ASN A 104 13.43 6.05 4.25
N ALA A 105 12.77 7.02 4.89
CA ALA A 105 12.51 6.99 6.32
C ALA A 105 11.72 5.73 6.73
N LEU A 106 10.74 5.33 5.91
CA LEU A 106 9.97 4.12 6.17
C LEU A 106 10.80 2.85 6.01
N LYS A 107 11.68 2.77 5.00
CA LYS A 107 12.62 1.65 4.81
C LYS A 107 13.52 1.48 6.04
N ASP A 108 14.03 2.57 6.59
CA ASP A 108 14.85 2.56 7.81
C ASP A 108 14.04 2.09 9.03
N LEU A 109 12.80 2.57 9.18
CA LEU A 109 11.90 2.14 10.27
C LEU A 109 11.54 0.65 10.16
N ARG A 110 11.18 0.17 8.97
CA ARG A 110 10.90 -1.26 8.70
C ARG A 110 12.12 -2.11 9.01
N SER A 111 13.32 -1.66 8.65
CA SER A 111 14.58 -2.35 9.00
C SER A 111 14.78 -2.45 10.52
N GLN A 112 14.56 -1.36 11.25
CA GLN A 112 14.64 -1.36 12.71
C GLN A 112 13.60 -2.28 13.36
N ARG A 113 12.36 -2.29 12.85
CA ARG A 113 11.30 -3.18 13.32
C ARG A 113 11.63 -4.65 13.09
N ARG A 114 12.05 -5.02 11.88
CA ARG A 114 12.51 -6.38 11.56
C ARG A 114 13.63 -6.82 12.49
N LYS A 115 14.61 -5.95 12.79
CA LYS A 115 15.66 -6.27 13.76
C LYS A 115 15.09 -6.61 15.15
N LYS A 116 14.19 -5.77 15.67
CA LYS A 116 13.50 -6.02 16.95
C LYS A 116 12.64 -7.30 16.91
N ALA A 117 11.97 -7.56 15.80
CA ALA A 117 11.16 -8.77 15.61
C ALA A 117 12.04 -10.02 15.68
N LEU A 118 13.20 -9.99 15.02
CA LEU A 118 14.16 -11.09 15.06
C LEU A 118 14.66 -11.37 16.49
N GLU A 119 14.92 -10.32 17.28
CA GLU A 119 15.36 -10.45 18.68
C GLU A 119 14.37 -11.22 19.56
N ILE A 120 13.05 -11.11 19.30
CA ILE A 120 12.01 -11.80 20.09
C ILE A 120 11.28 -12.91 19.32
N SER A 121 11.70 -13.20 18.09
CA SER A 121 11.00 -14.07 17.14
C SER A 121 10.66 -15.44 17.72
N HIS A 122 11.62 -16.06 18.41
CA HIS A 122 11.43 -17.37 19.02
C HIS A 122 10.27 -17.39 20.03
N GLN A 123 10.25 -16.41 20.94
CA GLN A 123 9.20 -16.29 21.95
C GLN A 123 7.84 -15.99 21.31
N TRP A 124 7.84 -15.13 20.29
CA TRP A 124 6.62 -14.80 19.55
C TRP A 124 6.02 -16.03 18.86
N TYR A 125 6.82 -16.84 18.16
CA TYR A 125 6.34 -18.07 17.52
C TYR A 125 5.84 -19.12 18.52
N GLN A 126 6.47 -19.23 19.70
CA GLN A 126 5.97 -20.10 20.78
C GLN A 126 4.62 -19.64 21.28
N TYR A 127 4.49 -18.35 21.58
CA TYR A 127 3.25 -17.76 22.04
C TYR A 127 2.13 -17.93 21.01
N LYS A 128 2.41 -17.62 19.74
CA LYS A 128 1.47 -17.78 18.63
C LYS A 128 0.94 -19.20 18.53
N ARG A 129 1.84 -20.20 18.55
CA ARG A 129 1.44 -21.61 18.53
C ARG A 129 0.56 -21.98 19.72
N GLN A 130 0.91 -21.55 20.93
CA GLN A 130 0.11 -21.83 22.12
C GLN A 130 -1.29 -21.23 22.03
N ALA A 131 -1.41 -20.02 21.48
CA ALA A 131 -2.71 -19.39 21.23
C ALA A 131 -3.52 -20.16 20.18
N ASP A 132 -2.90 -20.59 19.09
CA ASP A 132 -3.55 -21.39 18.03
C ASP A 132 -4.04 -22.75 18.56
N ASP A 133 -3.23 -23.43 19.37
CA ASP A 133 -3.58 -24.70 20.01
C ASP A 133 -4.80 -24.53 20.94
N LEU A 134 -4.85 -23.43 21.70
CA LEU A 134 -5.98 -23.12 22.59
C LEU A 134 -7.26 -22.80 21.81
N MET A 135 -7.17 -22.03 20.73
CA MET A 135 -8.32 -21.72 19.87
C MET A 135 -8.90 -23.01 19.25
N THR A 136 -8.02 -23.89 18.75
CA THR A 136 -8.43 -25.20 18.23
C THR A 136 -9.16 -26.03 19.28
N TRP A 137 -8.67 -26.00 20.53
CA TRP A 137 -9.31 -26.70 21.63
C TRP A 137 -10.71 -26.13 21.97
N LEU A 138 -10.89 -24.81 21.90
CA LEU A 138 -12.20 -24.17 22.09
C LEU A 138 -13.19 -24.56 20.98
N ASP A 139 -12.75 -24.56 19.72
CA ASP A 139 -13.59 -24.98 18.60
C ASP A 139 -14.06 -26.44 18.74
N ASP A 140 -13.19 -27.31 19.23
CA ASP A 140 -13.53 -28.71 19.47
C ASP A 140 -14.52 -28.88 20.64
N ILE A 141 -14.45 -28.02 21.66
CA ILE A 141 -15.47 -27.97 22.72
C ILE A 141 -16.79 -27.49 22.14
N GLU A 142 -16.81 -26.44 21.34
CA GLU A 142 -18.03 -25.91 20.74
C GLU A 142 -18.72 -26.96 19.86
N LYS A 143 -17.95 -27.69 19.04
CA LYS A 143 -18.49 -28.82 18.24
C LYS A 143 -19.06 -29.92 19.12
N LYS A 144 -18.35 -30.29 20.19
CA LYS A 144 -18.85 -31.31 21.14
C LYS A 144 -20.14 -30.87 21.79
N LEU A 145 -20.24 -29.62 22.22
CA LEU A 145 -21.44 -29.03 22.82
C LEU A 145 -22.61 -29.04 21.82
N ALA A 146 -22.37 -28.67 20.57
CA ALA A 146 -23.37 -28.70 19.51
C ALA A 146 -23.83 -30.13 19.15
N SER A 147 -22.97 -31.13 19.37
CA SER A 147 -23.29 -32.55 19.15
C SER A 147 -23.96 -33.23 20.35
N LEU A 148 -24.17 -32.52 21.47
CA LEU A 148 -24.88 -33.09 22.61
C LEU A 148 -26.33 -33.39 22.23
N PRO A 149 -26.90 -34.53 22.68
CA PRO A 149 -28.30 -34.83 22.46
C PRO A 149 -29.18 -33.74 23.04
N ASP A 150 -30.29 -33.43 22.36
CA ASP A 150 -31.23 -32.45 22.88
C ASP A 150 -31.89 -33.02 24.16
N ARG A 151 -32.35 -32.18 25.09
CA ARG A 151 -32.89 -32.64 26.40
C ARG A 151 -34.02 -33.68 26.29
N LYS A 152 -34.71 -33.72 25.15
CA LYS A 152 -35.73 -34.74 24.83
C LYS A 152 -35.15 -36.14 24.62
N ASP A 153 -33.91 -36.25 24.16
CA ASP A 153 -33.24 -37.54 23.93
C ASP A 153 -32.65 -38.08 25.24
N GLU A 154 -32.19 -37.22 26.16
CA GLU A 154 -31.78 -37.64 27.51
C GLU A 154 -32.94 -38.22 28.34
N GLN A 155 -34.16 -37.68 28.17
CA GLN A 155 -35.34 -38.17 28.88
C GLN A 155 -35.75 -39.57 28.40
N LYS A 156 -35.66 -39.83 27.09
CA LYS A 156 -35.86 -41.17 26.51
C LYS A 156 -34.77 -42.16 26.94
N LEU A 157 -33.52 -41.72 27.04
CA LEU A 157 -32.40 -42.57 27.48
C LEU A 157 -32.55 -43.01 28.95
N LYS A 158 -33.08 -42.14 29.82
CA LYS A 158 -33.37 -42.49 31.23
C LYS A 158 -34.59 -43.39 31.39
N GLU A 159 -35.58 -43.30 30.50
CA GLU A 159 -36.74 -44.21 30.50
C GLU A 159 -36.33 -45.64 30.13
N ILE A 160 -35.40 -45.82 29.20
CA ILE A 160 -34.92 -47.16 28.79
C ILE A 160 -34.06 -47.83 29.89
N ASP A 161 -33.26 -47.05 30.64
CA ASP A 161 -32.42 -47.57 31.73
C ASP A 161 -33.21 -47.86 33.03
N GLY A 162 -34.43 -47.31 33.14
CA GLY A 162 -35.35 -47.56 34.26
C GLY A 162 -36.33 -48.72 34.05
N GLU A 163 -36.35 -49.34 32.87
CA GLU A 163 -37.25 -50.45 32.50
C GLU A 163 -36.58 -51.85 32.51
N LEU A 164 -35.33 -51.96 32.99
CA LEU A 164 -34.63 -53.24 33.25
C LEU A 164 -34.70 -53.64 34.72
#